data_AF-A0A2R8ZTB7-F1
#
_entry.id   AF-A0A2R8ZTB7-F1
#
_cell.length_a   1.000
_cell.length_b   1.000
_cell.length_c   1.000
_cell.angle_alpha   90.00
_cell.angle_beta   90.00
_cell.angle_gamma   90.00
#
_symmetry.space_group_name_H-M   'P 1'
#
loop_
_entity.id
_entity.type
_entity.pdbx_description
1 polymer ?
#
loop_
_entity_poly.entity_id
_entity_poly.type
_entity_poly.pdbx_seq_one_letter_code
_entity_poly.pdbx_strand_id
1 'polypeptide(L)'
;MAVFHDMLLQPLGMFLCLSLQLSSATFIRYSSTCFTFDEYYTVTLDIKASSHIYESNAVYSVFVPVNDSVYAVVMKTLDENSDSAGLWQRADKNCYSNSTYYVKDQYMTVLEAQWQAPEPENITEVEIQAFTVQIRALPILSTLKLREKLSTLALAAKIPQSSAFKPFFMITPKSIRLEGLANQVFSSPITDAIYILLAFLTSTLLF
;
A
#
# COMPACT_ATOMS: atom_id res chain seq x y z
N MET A 1 -25.99 15.02 -49.85
CA MET A 1 -24.85 15.29 -48.96
C MET A 1 -25.27 14.99 -47.53
N ALA A 2 -25.01 13.79 -47.04
CA ALA A 2 -25.39 13.36 -45.68
C ALA A 2 -24.36 12.35 -45.15
N VAL A 3 -23.07 12.63 -45.34
CA VAL A 3 -21.95 11.72 -44.99
C VAL A 3 -20.97 12.38 -44.02
N PHE A 4 -21.11 13.69 -43.74
CA PHE A 4 -20.16 14.42 -42.89
C PHE A 4 -20.54 14.51 -41.41
N HIS A 5 -21.74 14.07 -41.01
CA HIS A 5 -22.15 14.14 -39.61
C HIS A 5 -21.65 12.96 -38.76
N ASP A 6 -21.47 11.76 -39.34
CA ASP A 6 -21.03 10.58 -38.57
C ASP A 6 -19.52 10.58 -38.27
N MET A 7 -18.71 11.22 -39.11
CA MET A 7 -17.25 11.13 -39.03
C MET A 7 -16.62 12.00 -37.92
N LEU A 8 -17.36 12.98 -37.39
CA LEU A 8 -16.90 13.92 -36.35
C LEU A 8 -17.44 13.59 -34.94
N LEU A 9 -18.52 12.83 -34.83
CA LEU A 9 -19.13 12.46 -33.54
C LEU A 9 -18.35 11.34 -32.83
N GLN A 10 -17.82 10.39 -33.60
CA GLN A 10 -17.05 9.25 -33.08
C GLN A 10 -15.72 9.63 -32.40
N PRO A 11 -14.88 10.54 -32.95
CA PRO A 11 -13.69 10.98 -32.22
C PRO A 11 -14.05 11.77 -30.95
N LEU A 12 -15.10 12.59 -30.97
CA LEU A 12 -15.53 13.36 -29.79
C LEU A 12 -15.99 12.45 -28.64
N GLY A 13 -16.76 11.40 -28.94
CA GLY A 13 -17.18 10.40 -27.96
C GLY A 13 -15.99 9.61 -27.37
N MET A 14 -15.00 9.28 -28.19
CA MET A 14 -13.76 8.63 -27.73
C MET A 14 -12.91 9.52 -26.84
N PHE A 15 -12.79 10.82 -27.15
CA PHE A 15 -12.10 11.79 -26.28
C PHE A 15 -12.79 11.94 -24.93
N LEU A 16 -14.12 11.97 -24.90
CA LEU A 16 -14.90 12.01 -23.66
C LEU A 16 -14.67 10.73 -22.82
N CYS A 17 -14.73 9.55 -23.42
CA CYS A 17 -14.45 8.28 -22.73
C CYS A 17 -13.01 8.21 -22.21
N LEU A 18 -12.01 8.66 -22.98
CA LEU A 18 -10.62 8.73 -22.54
C LEU A 18 -10.46 9.72 -21.39
N SER A 19 -11.07 10.91 -21.46
CA SER A 19 -11.04 11.88 -20.36
C SER A 19 -11.69 11.36 -19.07
N LEU A 20 -12.73 10.52 -19.20
CA LEU A 20 -13.38 9.85 -18.07
C LEU A 20 -12.48 8.74 -17.49
N GLN A 21 -11.81 7.96 -18.34
CA GLN A 21 -10.87 6.91 -17.92
C GLN A 21 -9.62 7.47 -17.24
N LEU A 22 -9.10 8.61 -17.70
CA LEU A 22 -7.97 9.27 -17.04
C LEU A 22 -8.33 9.89 -15.68
N SER A 23 -9.62 10.12 -15.41
CA SER A 23 -10.08 10.69 -14.14
C SER A 23 -10.01 9.70 -12.97
N SER A 24 -9.93 8.38 -13.22
CA SER A 24 -9.87 7.36 -12.16
C SER A 24 -8.46 6.93 -11.76
N ALA A 25 -7.42 7.44 -12.42
CA ALA A 25 -6.05 7.10 -12.07
C ALA A 25 -5.64 7.83 -10.78
N THR A 26 -5.69 7.12 -9.65
CA THR A 26 -5.14 7.62 -8.38
C THR A 26 -3.62 7.64 -8.47
N PHE A 27 -3.03 8.78 -8.83
CA PHE A 27 -1.59 8.97 -8.77
C PHE A 27 -1.16 9.21 -7.33
N ILE A 28 -0.39 8.26 -6.77
CA ILE A 28 0.24 8.43 -5.47
C ILE A 28 1.58 9.15 -5.67
N ARG A 29 1.65 10.39 -5.19
CA ARG A 29 2.90 11.16 -5.17
C ARG A 29 3.68 10.84 -3.90
N TYR A 30 4.82 10.18 -4.05
CA TYR A 30 5.70 9.89 -2.91
C TYR A 30 6.53 11.11 -2.52
N SER A 31 6.69 11.29 -1.21
CA SER A 31 7.58 12.29 -0.62
C SER A 31 9.02 11.78 -0.59
N SER A 32 9.99 12.69 -0.74
CA SER A 32 11.40 12.43 -0.47
C SER A 32 11.79 12.61 1.00
N THR A 33 10.90 13.18 1.82
CA THR A 33 11.16 13.51 3.24
C THR A 33 10.30 12.65 4.16
N CYS A 34 10.68 11.39 4.26
CA CYS A 34 9.97 10.35 5.00
C CYS A 34 10.67 10.08 6.33
N PHE A 35 9.89 9.71 7.34
CA PHE A 35 10.46 9.21 8.59
C PHE A 35 11.10 7.83 8.36
N THR A 36 12.28 7.66 8.93
CA THR A 36 13.02 6.40 9.02
C THR A 36 13.42 6.19 10.48
N PHE A 37 13.37 4.95 10.96
CA PHE A 37 13.63 4.63 12.35
C PHE A 37 14.61 3.46 12.42
N ASP A 38 15.79 3.72 12.96
CA ASP A 38 16.79 2.68 13.26
C ASP A 38 16.60 2.13 14.68
N GLU A 39 16.06 2.96 15.59
CA GLU A 39 15.79 2.64 16.98
C GLU A 39 14.36 3.02 17.37
N TYR A 40 13.69 2.15 18.12
CA TYR A 40 12.35 2.35 18.63
C TYR A 40 12.09 1.45 19.85
N TYR A 41 11.12 1.83 20.67
CA TYR A 41 10.60 0.95 21.71
C TYR A 41 9.44 0.11 21.17
N THR A 42 9.41 -1.17 21.50
CA THR A 42 8.24 -2.01 21.27
C THR A 42 7.34 -1.94 22.49
N VAL A 43 6.21 -1.24 22.36
CA VAL A 43 5.17 -1.20 23.39
C VAL A 43 3.87 -1.58 22.73
N THR A 44 3.13 -2.49 23.35
CA THR A 44 1.79 -2.85 22.89
C THR A 44 0.82 -1.74 23.29
N LEU A 45 0.76 -0.65 22.53
CA LEU A 45 -0.40 0.24 22.58
C LEU A 45 -1.56 -0.49 21.91
N ASP A 46 -2.75 -0.35 22.49
CA ASP A 46 -3.99 -1.00 22.04
C ASP A 46 -4.52 -0.33 20.75
N ILE A 47 -3.79 -0.52 19.65
CA ILE A 47 -4.24 -0.09 18.32
C ILE A 47 -5.37 -1.01 17.85
N LYS A 48 -6.37 -0.43 17.18
CA LYS A 48 -7.59 -1.15 16.77
C LYS A 48 -7.84 -0.97 15.29
N ALA A 49 -8.55 -1.91 14.69
CA ALA A 49 -9.11 -1.77 13.35
C ALA A 49 -10.62 -1.96 13.40
N SER A 50 -11.32 -1.46 12.37
CA SER A 50 -12.76 -1.65 12.17
C SER A 50 -13.18 -3.13 12.12
N SER A 51 -12.26 -4.03 11.76
CA SER A 51 -12.42 -5.48 11.80
C SER A 51 -11.09 -6.15 12.13
N HIS A 52 -11.15 -7.31 12.78
CA HIS A 52 -9.99 -8.17 13.04
C HIS A 52 -9.79 -9.22 11.95
N ILE A 53 -10.77 -9.35 11.05
CA ILE A 53 -10.77 -10.29 9.94
C ILE A 53 -10.25 -9.55 8.70
N TYR A 54 -9.22 -10.11 8.08
CA TYR A 54 -8.68 -9.62 6.82
C TYR A 54 -9.60 -10.02 5.66
N GLU A 55 -9.90 -9.05 4.80
CA GLU A 55 -10.66 -9.16 3.57
C GLU A 55 -9.93 -8.31 2.52
N SER A 56 -9.65 -8.90 1.37
CA SER A 56 -8.96 -8.22 0.27
C SER A 56 -9.84 -7.10 -0.32
N ASN A 57 -9.19 -6.04 -0.81
CA ASN A 57 -9.82 -4.82 -1.34
C ASN A 57 -10.79 -4.10 -0.38
N ALA A 58 -10.87 -4.49 0.89
CA ALA A 58 -11.65 -3.80 1.89
C ALA A 58 -10.93 -2.55 2.40
N VAL A 59 -11.69 -1.55 2.85
CA VAL A 59 -11.16 -0.35 3.48
C VAL A 59 -11.36 -0.45 5.00
N TYR A 60 -10.27 -0.38 5.74
CA TYR A 60 -10.22 -0.46 7.19
C TYR A 60 -10.00 0.91 7.80
N SER A 61 -10.72 1.18 8.89
CA SER A 61 -10.42 2.30 9.79
C SER A 61 -9.51 1.79 10.89
N VAL A 62 -8.33 2.37 11.03
CA VAL A 62 -7.31 2.00 12.02
C VAL A 62 -7.21 3.13 13.04
N PHE A 63 -7.36 2.77 14.31
CA PHE A 63 -7.39 3.69 15.44
C PHE A 63 -6.11 3.52 16.26
N VAL A 64 -5.30 4.57 16.32
CA VAL A 64 -4.04 4.60 17.06
C VAL A 64 -4.20 5.53 18.26
N PRO A 65 -4.06 5.04 19.50
CA PRO A 65 -4.03 5.91 20.67
C PRO A 65 -2.86 6.90 20.57
N VAL A 66 -3.15 8.17 20.83
CA VAL A 66 -2.18 9.27 20.84
C VAL A 66 -2.39 10.15 22.07
N ASN A 67 -1.42 11.01 22.36
CA ASN A 67 -1.50 12.00 23.42
C ASN A 67 -0.78 13.29 23.00
N ASP A 68 -0.75 14.26 23.90
CA ASP A 68 -0.10 15.57 23.71
C ASP A 68 1.41 15.51 23.43
N SER A 69 2.06 14.38 23.72
CA SER A 69 3.50 14.16 23.49
C SER A 69 3.80 13.56 22.12
N VAL A 70 2.77 13.10 21.38
CA VAL A 70 2.90 12.52 20.04
C VAL A 70 2.79 13.62 18.97
N TYR A 71 3.82 13.74 18.15
CA TYR A 71 3.88 14.70 17.04
C TYR A 71 3.30 14.14 15.74
N ALA A 72 3.55 12.85 15.47
CA ALA A 72 3.10 12.20 14.25
C ALA A 72 2.91 10.70 14.48
N VAL A 73 2.12 10.07 13.61
CA VAL A 73 2.00 8.62 13.52
C VAL A 73 2.42 8.19 12.13
N VAL A 74 3.38 7.27 12.06
CA VAL A 74 3.83 6.67 10.81
C VAL A 74 3.28 5.27 10.71
N MET A 75 2.41 5.07 9.73
CA MET A 75 1.73 3.81 9.46
C MET A 75 2.49 3.00 8.42
N LYS A 76 2.60 1.69 8.66
CA LYS A 76 3.09 0.69 7.71
C LYS A 76 2.15 -0.51 7.75
N THR A 77 2.13 -1.24 6.66
CA THR A 77 1.44 -2.53 6.61
C THR A 77 2.36 -3.51 5.92
N LEU A 78 2.58 -4.66 6.55
CA LEU A 78 3.43 -5.73 6.05
C LEU A 78 2.59 -6.98 5.79
N ASP A 79 2.83 -7.66 4.68
CA ASP A 79 2.29 -8.99 4.43
C ASP A 79 3.16 -10.08 5.11
N GLU A 80 2.84 -11.35 4.83
CA GLU A 80 3.59 -12.52 5.31
C GLU A 80 5.05 -12.55 4.84
N ASN A 81 5.35 -11.93 3.70
CA ASN A 81 6.70 -11.83 3.14
C ASN A 81 7.47 -10.61 3.67
N SER A 82 6.87 -9.82 4.56
CA SER A 82 7.38 -8.53 5.03
C SER A 82 7.44 -7.45 3.95
N ASP A 83 6.66 -7.61 2.89
CA ASP A 83 6.48 -6.63 1.82
C ASP A 83 5.36 -5.65 2.17
N SER A 84 5.48 -4.41 1.69
CA SER A 84 4.47 -3.38 1.93
C SER A 84 3.17 -3.70 1.20
N ALA A 85 2.05 -3.76 1.94
CA ALA A 85 0.76 -4.18 1.39
C ALA A 85 -0.33 -3.10 1.51
N GLY A 86 -1.07 -2.90 0.41
CA GLY A 86 -2.21 -1.99 0.36
C GLY A 86 -1.82 -0.51 0.40
N LEU A 87 -2.83 0.35 0.53
CA LEU A 87 -2.69 1.80 0.38
C LEU A 87 -3.30 2.55 1.56
N TRP A 88 -2.53 3.46 2.15
CA TRP A 88 -3.02 4.39 3.16
C TRP A 88 -3.69 5.60 2.49
N GLN A 89 -4.85 6.01 3.00
CA GLN A 89 -5.63 7.10 2.45
C GLN A 89 -5.52 8.35 3.30
N ARG A 90 -5.46 9.52 2.64
CA ARG A 90 -5.47 10.85 3.28
C ARG A 90 -4.32 11.09 4.27
N ALA A 91 -3.19 10.40 4.11
CA ALA A 91 -1.99 10.72 4.86
C ALA A 91 -1.46 12.11 4.49
N ASP A 92 -0.85 12.80 5.45
CA ASP A 92 -0.20 14.09 5.20
C ASP A 92 1.06 13.91 4.34
N LYS A 93 1.75 12.77 4.47
CA LYS A 93 2.83 12.36 3.57
C LYS A 93 2.75 10.87 3.23
N ASN A 94 2.77 10.55 1.94
CA ASN A 94 2.91 9.19 1.45
C ASN A 94 4.38 8.91 1.10
N CYS A 95 4.86 7.76 1.53
CA CYS A 95 6.20 7.24 1.25
C CYS A 95 6.07 5.85 0.63
N TYR A 96 7.11 5.36 -0.04
CA TYR A 96 7.04 4.11 -0.80
C TYR A 96 6.52 2.91 0.03
N SER A 97 6.89 2.83 1.31
CA SER A 97 6.51 1.73 2.22
C SER A 97 5.80 2.18 3.49
N ASN A 98 5.48 3.48 3.62
CA ASN A 98 4.89 4.01 4.83
C ASN A 98 4.07 5.27 4.56
N SER A 99 3.28 5.70 5.54
CA SER A 99 2.47 6.91 5.43
C SER A 99 2.42 7.64 6.76
N THR A 100 2.64 8.96 6.72
CA THR A 100 2.72 9.81 7.90
C THR A 100 1.46 10.63 8.06
N TYR A 101 0.94 10.65 9.28
CA TYR A 101 -0.16 11.50 9.73
C TYR A 101 0.35 12.39 10.86
N TYR A 102 0.26 13.71 10.70
CA TYR A 102 0.63 14.66 11.75
C TYR A 102 -0.52 14.82 12.73
N VAL A 103 -0.21 14.78 14.02
CA VAL A 103 -1.19 15.08 15.07
C VAL A 103 -1.32 16.60 15.14
N LYS A 104 -2.43 17.12 14.57
CA LYS A 104 -2.66 18.58 14.44
C LYS A 104 -3.36 19.18 15.67
N ASP A 105 -4.08 18.35 16.42
CA ASP A 105 -4.79 18.76 17.64
C ASP A 105 -4.11 18.12 18.85
N GLN A 106 -3.64 18.96 19.77
CA GLN A 106 -2.99 18.54 21.01
C GLN A 106 -3.90 17.77 21.98
N TYR A 107 -5.23 17.87 21.80
CA TYR A 107 -6.21 17.13 22.59
C TYR A 107 -6.69 15.85 21.91
N MET A 108 -6.18 15.54 20.72
CA MET A 108 -6.48 14.28 20.05
C MET A 108 -5.97 13.13 20.91
N THR A 109 -6.88 12.22 21.27
CA THR A 109 -6.54 11.01 22.03
C THR A 109 -6.47 9.77 21.16
N VAL A 110 -7.06 9.82 19.96
CA VAL A 110 -7.07 8.74 18.98
C VAL A 110 -6.92 9.35 17.59
N LEU A 111 -5.94 8.83 16.84
CA LEU A 111 -5.76 9.13 15.44
C LEU A 111 -6.43 8.03 14.62
N GLU A 112 -7.31 8.42 13.68
CA GLU A 112 -7.93 7.52 12.73
C GLU A 112 -7.22 7.62 11.38
N ALA A 113 -6.79 6.48 10.85
CA ALA A 113 -6.22 6.35 9.53
C ALA A 113 -7.03 5.33 8.72
N GLN A 114 -7.20 5.58 7.42
CA GLN A 114 -7.91 4.67 6.52
C GLN A 114 -6.89 3.89 5.69
N TRP A 115 -7.03 2.57 5.65
CA TRP A 115 -6.16 1.68 4.88
C TRP A 115 -6.99 0.81 3.95
N GLN A 116 -6.66 0.83 2.66
CA GLN A 116 -7.25 -0.05 1.67
C GLN A 116 -6.36 -1.28 1.51
N ALA A 117 -6.94 -2.44 1.80
CA ALA A 117 -6.30 -3.73 1.54
C ALA A 117 -5.98 -3.85 0.03
N PRO A 118 -4.88 -4.53 -0.33
CA PRO A 118 -4.54 -4.76 -1.73
C PRO A 118 -5.61 -5.60 -2.43
N GLU A 119 -5.55 -5.63 -3.77
CA GLU A 119 -6.31 -6.59 -4.56
C GLU A 119 -6.05 -8.04 -4.08
N PRO A 120 -6.96 -8.99 -4.35
CA PRO A 120 -6.81 -10.38 -3.92
C PRO A 120 -5.55 -11.02 -4.53
N GLU A 121 -4.47 -10.94 -3.77
CA GLU A 121 -3.26 -11.73 -3.88
C GLU A 121 -3.32 -12.85 -2.83
N ASN A 122 -2.41 -13.84 -2.89
CA ASN A 122 -2.34 -14.93 -1.89
C ASN A 122 -1.86 -14.43 -0.51
N ILE A 123 -2.46 -13.37 0.00
CA ILE A 123 -2.20 -12.73 1.29
C ILE A 123 -3.31 -13.20 2.23
N THR A 124 -2.94 -13.90 3.30
CA THR A 124 -3.92 -14.38 4.29
C THR A 124 -3.78 -13.64 5.63
N GLU A 125 -2.63 -13.04 5.88
CA GLU A 125 -2.35 -12.22 7.05
C GLU A 125 -1.67 -10.91 6.64
N VAL A 126 -2.05 -9.83 7.32
CA VAL A 126 -1.29 -8.57 7.29
C VAL A 126 -1.01 -8.10 8.70
N GLU A 127 0.16 -7.49 8.90
CA GLU A 127 0.55 -6.80 10.11
C GLU A 127 0.55 -5.30 9.87
N ILE A 128 -0.37 -4.60 10.53
CA ILE A 128 -0.38 -3.15 10.61
C ILE A 128 0.60 -2.73 11.70
N GLN A 129 1.51 -1.83 11.37
CA GLN A 129 2.46 -1.23 12.29
C GLN A 129 2.23 0.27 12.38
N ALA A 130 2.11 0.77 13.60
CA ALA A 130 2.02 2.19 13.89
C ALA A 130 3.24 2.62 14.72
N PHE A 131 4.02 3.55 14.17
CA PHE A 131 5.12 4.21 14.90
C PHE A 131 4.64 5.57 15.38
N THR A 132 4.41 5.71 16.68
CA THR A 132 4.08 7.02 17.27
C THR A 132 5.38 7.78 17.53
N VAL A 133 5.56 8.87 16.79
CA VAL A 133 6.73 9.75 16.87
C VAL A 133 6.52 10.74 18.01
N GLN A 134 7.37 10.65 19.03
CA GLN A 134 7.31 11.52 20.20
C GLN A 134 8.22 12.75 20.02
N ILE A 135 7.88 13.86 20.66
CA ILE A 135 8.63 15.11 20.52
C ILE A 135 10.06 15.01 21.12
N ARG A 136 10.25 14.24 22.20
CA ARG A 136 11.52 14.16 22.95
C ARG A 136 11.93 12.75 23.36
N ALA A 137 11.38 11.73 22.72
CA ALA A 137 11.65 10.34 23.03
C ALA A 137 11.72 9.52 21.75
N LEU A 138 12.25 8.29 21.87
CA LEU A 138 12.24 7.36 20.76
C LEU A 138 10.79 7.06 20.31
N PRO A 139 10.59 6.78 19.01
CA PRO A 139 9.30 6.34 18.52
C PRO A 139 8.89 5.03 19.19
N ILE A 140 7.60 4.87 19.39
CA ILE A 140 7.02 3.63 19.92
C ILE A 140 6.36 2.89 18.77
N LEU A 141 6.73 1.62 18.59
CA LEU A 141 6.09 0.71 17.65
C LEU A 141 4.96 -0.04 18.36
N SER A 142 3.79 -0.01 17.74
CA SER A 142 2.64 -0.86 18.08
C SER A 142 2.15 -1.61 16.85
N THR A 143 1.67 -2.84 17.04
CA THR A 143 1.35 -3.75 15.94
C THR A 143 -0.02 -4.40 16.12
N LEU A 144 -0.67 -4.69 15.00
CA LEU A 144 -1.98 -5.33 14.93
C LEU A 144 -2.00 -6.27 13.72
N LYS A 145 -2.34 -7.52 13.97
CA LYS A 145 -2.46 -8.54 12.93
C LYS A 145 -3.91 -8.72 12.53
N LEU A 146 -4.18 -8.65 11.23
CA LEU A 146 -5.45 -9.02 10.63
C LEU A 146 -5.27 -10.35 9.92
N ARG A 147 -6.16 -11.29 10.17
CA ARG A 147 -6.11 -12.64 9.58
C ARG A 147 -7.37 -12.92 8.80
N GLU A 148 -7.22 -13.57 7.66
CA GLU A 148 -8.35 -14.06 6.90
C GLU A 148 -9.12 -15.07 7.76
N LYS A 149 -10.44 -15.13 7.53
CA LYS A 149 -11.26 -16.15 8.16
C LYS A 149 -10.87 -17.51 7.57
N LEU A 150 -10.29 -18.37 8.41
CA LEU A 150 -10.06 -19.78 8.07
C LEU A 150 -11.38 -20.40 7.57
N SER A 151 -11.46 -20.65 6.27
CA SER A 151 -12.59 -21.35 5.68
C SER A 151 -12.55 -22.81 6.15
N THR A 152 -13.56 -23.24 6.91
CA THR A 152 -13.71 -24.59 7.47
C THR A 152 -13.93 -25.69 6.42
N LEU A 153 -13.61 -25.46 5.14
CA LEU A 153 -13.83 -26.41 4.03
C LEU A 153 -12.59 -27.25 3.66
N ALA A 154 -11.46 -27.09 4.34
CA ALA A 154 -10.24 -27.86 4.06
C ALA A 154 -9.81 -28.78 5.23
N LEU A 155 -10.72 -29.59 5.76
CA LEU A 155 -10.33 -30.74 6.61
C LEU A 155 -11.16 -31.98 6.28
N ALA A 156 -11.00 -32.46 5.05
CA ALA A 156 -11.11 -33.88 4.74
C ALA A 156 -9.76 -34.40 4.22
N ALA A 157 -8.68 -34.14 4.99
CA ALA A 157 -7.41 -34.82 4.77
C ALA A 157 -7.55 -36.26 5.25
N LYS A 158 -7.80 -37.14 4.28
CA LYS A 158 -7.77 -38.59 4.41
C LYS A 158 -6.42 -39.00 4.99
N ILE A 159 -6.43 -39.60 6.19
CA ILE A 159 -5.26 -40.16 6.86
C ILE A 159 -4.60 -41.21 5.95
N PRO A 160 -3.27 -41.20 5.79
CA PRO A 160 -2.52 -42.44 5.62
C PRO A 160 -1.53 -42.63 6.77
N GLN A 161 -1.48 -43.88 7.21
CA GLN A 161 -0.73 -44.41 8.33
C GLN A 161 0.79 -44.20 8.23
N SER A 162 1.37 -43.82 9.37
CA SER A 162 2.68 -44.21 9.94
C SER A 162 3.61 -45.10 9.09
N SER A 163 4.87 -44.66 8.92
CA SER A 163 6.04 -45.36 9.52
C SER A 163 7.38 -44.61 9.34
N ALA A 164 8.22 -44.75 10.38
CA ALA A 164 9.68 -44.75 10.39
C ALA A 164 10.49 -43.43 10.37
N PHE A 165 11.64 -43.52 11.05
CA PHE A 165 12.41 -42.49 11.75
C PHE A 165 13.71 -42.10 10.99
N LYS A 166 14.03 -40.78 11.00
CA LYS A 166 15.38 -40.09 10.99
C LYS A 166 16.32 -40.19 9.76
N PRO A 167 17.37 -39.33 9.64
CA PRO A 167 17.70 -38.08 10.34
C PRO A 167 18.12 -36.86 9.45
N PHE A 168 18.21 -35.70 10.11
CA PHE A 168 18.86 -34.41 9.81
C PHE A 168 19.77 -34.26 8.58
N PHE A 169 19.53 -33.18 7.81
CA PHE A 169 20.56 -32.46 7.05
C PHE A 169 20.54 -30.97 7.42
N MET A 170 21.68 -30.48 7.90
CA MET A 170 22.02 -29.05 7.97
C MET A 170 22.09 -28.49 6.55
N ILE A 171 21.43 -27.35 6.31
CA ILE A 171 21.69 -26.53 5.12
C ILE A 171 22.17 -25.16 5.59
N THR A 172 23.43 -24.88 5.24
CA THR A 172 24.13 -23.61 5.40
C THR A 172 23.47 -22.49 4.58
N PRO A 173 23.44 -21.23 5.06
CA PRO A 173 22.90 -20.12 4.28
C PRO A 173 23.84 -19.76 3.12
N LYS A 174 23.28 -19.72 1.92
CA LYS A 174 24.00 -19.30 0.70
C LYS A 174 23.90 -17.77 0.58
N SER A 175 25.04 -17.11 0.72
CA SER A 175 25.22 -15.68 0.43
C SER A 175 24.87 -15.41 -1.04
N ILE A 176 23.95 -14.48 -1.29
CA ILE A 176 23.69 -13.91 -2.62
C ILE A 176 24.22 -12.48 -2.62
N ARG A 177 25.17 -12.28 -3.52
CA ARG A 177 25.94 -11.08 -3.81
C ARG A 177 25.07 -10.04 -4.51
N LEU A 178 25.12 -8.81 -4.01
CA LEU A 178 24.49 -7.62 -4.57
C LEU A 178 25.38 -7.06 -5.69
N GLU A 179 24.98 -7.18 -6.96
CA GLU A 179 25.55 -6.39 -8.06
C GLU A 179 24.44 -5.99 -9.03
N GLY A 180 24.30 -4.69 -9.29
CA GLY A 180 23.43 -4.17 -10.33
C GLY A 180 22.88 -2.78 -10.08
N LEU A 181 23.75 -1.76 -9.94
CA LEU A 181 23.38 -0.37 -10.20
C LEU A 181 23.03 -0.24 -11.69
N ALA A 182 21.75 -0.33 -12.01
CA ALA A 182 21.21 0.10 -13.29
C ALA A 182 20.26 1.26 -13.02
N ASN A 183 20.69 2.46 -13.39
CA ASN A 183 19.81 3.61 -13.58
C ASN A 183 18.79 3.25 -14.68
N GLN A 184 17.67 2.64 -14.29
CA GLN A 184 16.47 2.68 -15.10
C GLN A 184 15.77 3.99 -14.77
N VAL A 185 15.89 4.94 -15.68
CA VAL A 185 14.91 6.01 -15.84
C VAL A 185 13.60 5.30 -16.18
N PHE A 186 12.84 4.95 -15.14
CA PHE A 186 11.46 4.54 -15.30
C PHE A 186 10.69 5.80 -15.73
N SER A 187 10.56 5.97 -17.04
CA SER A 187 9.53 6.84 -17.61
C SER A 187 8.20 6.35 -17.07
N SER A 188 7.68 7.10 -16.10
CA SER A 188 6.35 6.88 -15.53
C SER A 188 5.33 6.79 -16.67
N PRO A 189 4.28 5.94 -16.56
CA PRO A 189 3.20 5.87 -17.55
C PRO A 189 2.55 7.23 -17.87
N ILE A 190 2.73 8.24 -17.02
CA ILE A 190 2.33 9.63 -17.26
C ILE A 190 3.20 10.31 -18.30
N THR A 191 4.50 10.04 -18.33
CA THR A 191 5.43 10.59 -19.33
C THR A 191 5.03 10.14 -20.73
N ASP A 192 4.71 8.86 -20.91
CA ASP A 192 4.21 8.33 -22.18
C ASP A 192 2.84 8.89 -22.55
N ALA A 193 1.91 9.01 -21.59
CA ALA A 193 0.61 9.63 -21.84
C ALA A 193 0.71 11.11 -22.24
N ILE A 194 1.64 11.87 -21.63
CA ILE A 194 1.94 13.25 -22.01
C ILE A 194 2.54 13.29 -23.41
N TYR A 195 3.48 12.40 -23.76
CA TYR A 195 4.03 12.33 -25.11
C TYR A 195 2.98 11.99 -26.16
N ILE A 196 2.06 11.07 -25.87
CA ILE A 196 0.93 10.73 -26.75
C ILE A 196 0.00 11.94 -26.92
N LEU A 197 -0.35 12.65 -25.84
CA LEU A 197 -1.15 13.88 -25.91
C LEU A 197 -0.43 14.98 -26.71
N LEU A 198 0.87 15.17 -26.50
CA LEU A 198 1.67 16.17 -27.21
C LEU A 198 1.77 15.85 -28.71
N ALA A 199 1.98 14.57 -29.06
CA ALA A 199 2.01 14.10 -30.44
C ALA A 199 0.65 14.31 -31.12
N PHE A 200 -0.45 14.06 -30.41
CA PHE A 200 -1.80 14.29 -30.94
C PHE A 200 -2.07 15.79 -31.16
N LEU A 201 -1.77 16.62 -30.17
CA LEU A 201 -1.94 18.09 -30.25
C LEU A 201 -1.14 18.71 -31.39
N THR A 202 0.12 18.30 -31.54
CA THR A 202 0.99 18.78 -32.63
C THR A 202 0.54 18.28 -34.00
N SER A 203 -0.01 17.06 -34.09
CA SER A 203 -0.60 16.53 -35.32
C SER A 203 -1.87 17.29 -35.75
N THR A 204 -2.67 17.82 -34.83
CA THR A 204 -3.85 18.65 -35.14
C THR A 204 -3.55 20.13 -35.38
N LEU A 205 -2.35 20.60 -35.06
CA LEU A 205 -1.91 21.98 -35.33
C LEU A 205 -1.18 22.12 -36.67
N LEU A 206 -0.73 21.00 -37.25
CA LEU A 206 0.02 20.94 -38.51
C LEU A 206 -0.83 20.52 -39.73
N PHE A 207 -2.12 20.28 -39.55
CA PHE A 207 -3.11 20.03 -40.60
C PHE A 207 -4.37 20.87 -40.34
#